data_AF-A0A914Y881-F1
#
_entry.id   AF-A0A914Y881-F1
#
_cell.length_a   1.000
_cell.length_b   1.000
_cell.length_c   1.000
_cell.angle_alpha   90.00
_cell.angle_beta   90.00
_cell.angle_gamma   90.00
#
_symmetry.space_group_name_H-M   'P 1'
#
loop_
_entity.id
_entity.type
_entity.pdbx_description
1 polymer ?
#
loop_
_entity_poly.entity_id
_entity_poly.type
_entity_poly.pdbx_seq_one_letter_code
_entity_poly.pdbx_strand_id
1 'polypeptide(L)'
;MHAQTFRKDIPKQAQSSPADQKPDVHIILFDSVSHSQFIRSMPKTSHFLKEFYESISFRYLNKIGLNSRPNGHALLMGKSVFPIAESPVSRGYKTDYPNESWCEEYLDEDQFIGYRFQDAGYISMMSEDWAYGVFNWPNCWGFNHKPVDHYMRPFQIRVEGYYDQSPDMASKVYNGTCHEEFHHQMEYLKDFLRVYPDIPKFSITWMSYLAHNDANGLFHSDDYFYNFFKDYKDKVRF
;
A
#
# COMPACT_ATOMS: atom_id res chain seq x y z
N MET A 1 16.39 -1.23 3.01
CA MET A 1 17.28 -1.06 1.82
C MET A 1 16.53 -0.26 0.76
N HIS A 2 16.83 1.04 0.62
CA HIS A 2 16.29 1.85 -0.47
C HIS A 2 17.19 1.69 -1.71
N ALA A 3 16.70 1.04 -2.77
CA ALA A 3 17.46 0.85 -4.00
C ALA A 3 16.74 1.51 -5.18
N GLN A 4 16.87 2.82 -5.30
CA GLN A 4 16.62 3.50 -6.56
C GLN A 4 17.79 3.18 -7.52
N THR A 5 17.58 2.25 -8.44
CA THR A 5 18.63 1.79 -9.38
C THR A 5 18.99 2.84 -10.44
N PHE A 6 18.11 3.81 -10.70
CA PHE A 6 18.35 4.93 -11.62
C PHE A 6 17.93 6.24 -10.98
N ARG A 7 18.87 7.20 -10.89
CA ARG A 7 18.62 8.55 -10.37
C ARG A 7 17.58 9.24 -11.26
N LYS A 8 16.42 9.55 -10.70
CA LYS A 8 15.41 10.39 -11.36
C LYS A 8 15.77 11.85 -11.05
N ASP A 9 15.88 12.68 -12.08
CA ASP A 9 15.96 14.13 -11.88
C ASP A 9 14.60 14.62 -11.39
N ILE A 10 14.50 14.82 -10.08
CA ILE A 10 13.30 15.38 -9.47
C ILE A 10 13.40 16.90 -9.64
N PRO A 11 12.48 17.55 -10.37
CA PRO A 11 12.46 18.99 -10.47
C PRO A 11 12.34 19.57 -9.06
N LYS A 12 13.26 20.46 -8.65
CA LYS A 12 13.10 21.21 -7.41
C LYS A 12 11.80 22.01 -7.54
N GLN A 13 10.79 21.66 -6.76
CA GLN A 13 9.62 22.51 -6.63
C GLN A 13 10.06 23.85 -6.04
N ALA A 14 9.60 24.95 -6.62
CA ALA A 14 9.81 26.28 -6.06
C ALA A 14 9.24 26.29 -4.63
N GLN A 15 9.95 26.94 -3.69
CA GLN A 15 9.47 27.06 -2.32
C GLN A 15 8.10 27.74 -2.32
N SER A 16 7.05 26.96 -2.06
CA SER A 16 5.69 27.44 -1.94
C SER A 16 5.49 28.01 -0.53
N SER A 17 4.57 28.97 -0.39
CA SER A 17 4.22 29.48 0.95
C SER A 17 3.64 28.35 1.82
N PRO A 18 3.66 28.44 3.16
CA PRO A 18 3.07 27.41 4.03
C PRO A 18 1.59 27.10 3.71
N ALA A 19 0.85 28.08 3.19
CA ALA A 19 -0.55 27.91 2.77
C ALA A 19 -0.70 27.15 1.43
N ASP A 20 0.37 27.08 0.64
CA ASP A 20 0.43 26.38 -0.66
C ASP A 20 1.06 24.98 -0.54
N GLN A 21 1.45 24.54 0.66
CA GLN A 21 2.03 23.22 0.87
C GLN A 21 0.95 22.14 0.82
N LYS A 22 1.09 21.23 -0.14
CA LYS A 22 0.21 20.07 -0.28
C LYS A 22 0.49 19.05 0.83
N PRO A 23 -0.53 18.41 1.42
CA PRO A 23 -0.33 17.39 2.44
C PRO A 23 0.29 16.12 1.84
N ASP A 24 1.05 15.39 2.65
CA ASP A 24 1.52 14.06 2.30
C ASP A 24 0.34 13.07 2.41
N VAL A 25 0.28 12.07 1.52
CA VAL A 25 -0.81 11.08 1.46
C VAL A 25 -0.23 9.68 1.55
N HIS A 26 -0.58 8.96 2.61
CA HIS A 26 -0.07 7.61 2.88
C HIS A 26 -1.22 6.62 3.06
N ILE A 27 -1.25 5.61 2.21
CA ILE A 27 -2.13 4.44 2.33
C ILE A 27 -1.32 3.33 2.98
N ILE A 28 -1.65 3.00 4.23
CA ILE A 28 -1.10 1.85 4.96
C ILE A 28 -2.23 0.82 5.06
N LEU A 29 -2.05 -0.32 4.41
CA LEU A 29 -3.07 -1.34 4.27
C LEU A 29 -2.62 -2.65 4.90
N PHE A 30 -3.48 -3.23 5.73
CA PHE A 30 -3.33 -4.56 6.31
C PHE A 30 -4.28 -5.53 5.58
N ASP A 31 -3.71 -6.49 4.86
CA ASP A 31 -4.50 -7.40 4.02
C ASP A 31 -5.28 -8.41 4.87
N SER A 32 -6.45 -8.81 4.39
CA SER A 32 -7.37 -9.75 5.07
C SER A 32 -7.82 -9.31 6.48
N VAL A 33 -7.73 -8.02 6.82
CA VAL A 33 -8.14 -7.50 8.13
C VAL A 33 -9.53 -6.90 8.10
N SER A 34 -10.41 -7.36 8.98
CA SER A 34 -11.73 -6.74 9.20
C SER A 34 -11.65 -5.58 10.21
N HIS A 35 -12.62 -4.66 10.15
CA HIS A 35 -12.72 -3.55 11.11
C HIS A 35 -12.72 -4.03 12.58
N SER A 36 -13.48 -5.09 12.89
CA SER A 36 -13.58 -5.64 14.25
C SER A 36 -12.29 -6.34 14.69
N GLN A 37 -11.54 -6.95 13.77
CA GLN A 37 -10.23 -7.51 14.05
C GLN A 37 -9.21 -6.42 14.33
N PHE A 38 -9.15 -5.35 13.52
CA PHE A 38 -8.23 -4.24 13.76
C PHE A 38 -8.44 -3.62 15.15
N ILE A 39 -9.69 -3.33 15.53
CA ILE A 39 -10.00 -2.78 16.86
C ILE A 39 -9.55 -3.71 17.99
N ARG A 40 -9.70 -5.03 17.83
CA ARG A 40 -9.36 -6.01 18.86
C ARG A 40 -7.85 -6.28 18.95
N SER A 41 -7.18 -6.34 17.81
CA SER A 41 -5.77 -6.76 17.71
C SER A 41 -4.79 -5.60 17.76
N MET A 42 -5.22 -4.38 17.44
CA MET A 42 -4.40 -3.16 17.43
C MET A 42 -4.94 -2.06 18.36
N PRO A 43 -5.29 -2.35 19.63
CA PRO A 43 -5.97 -1.40 20.50
C PRO A 43 -5.14 -0.14 20.79
N LYS A 44 -3.82 -0.24 20.97
CA LYS A 44 -2.96 0.91 21.26
C LYS A 44 -2.88 1.82 20.03
N THR A 45 -2.65 1.24 18.86
CA THR A 45 -2.61 1.96 17.58
C THR A 45 -3.96 2.62 17.30
N SER A 46 -5.07 1.88 17.42
CA SER A 46 -6.42 2.41 17.16
C SER A 46 -6.78 3.54 18.12
N HIS A 47 -6.42 3.43 19.40
CA HIS A 47 -6.65 4.50 20.36
C HIS A 47 -5.82 5.74 20.02
N PHE A 48 -4.54 5.55 19.69
CA PHE A 48 -3.66 6.67 19.34
C PHE A 48 -4.14 7.42 18.09
N LEU A 49 -4.50 6.70 17.04
CA LEU A 49 -5.06 7.28 15.82
C LEU A 49 -6.36 8.07 16.11
N LYS A 50 -7.20 7.57 17.01
CA LYS A 50 -8.46 8.25 17.33
C LYS A 50 -8.21 9.53 18.14
N GLU A 51 -7.42 9.47 19.20
CA GLU A 51 -7.28 10.56 20.16
C GLU A 51 -6.26 11.62 19.74
N PHE A 52 -5.20 11.25 19.03
CA PHE A 52 -4.08 12.16 18.71
C PHE A 52 -3.98 12.55 17.24
N TYR A 53 -4.58 11.76 16.35
CA TYR A 53 -4.71 12.05 14.93
C TYR A 53 -6.13 12.48 14.54
N GLU A 54 -7.07 12.45 15.49
CA GLU A 54 -8.49 12.77 15.26
C GLU A 54 -9.09 11.94 14.10
N SER A 55 -8.60 10.71 13.92
CA SER A 55 -8.96 9.88 12.77
C SER A 55 -10.45 9.52 12.76
N ILE A 56 -11.00 9.45 11.54
CA ILE A 56 -12.41 9.08 11.32
C ILE A 56 -12.50 7.62 10.89
N SER A 57 -13.33 6.86 11.59
CA SER A 57 -13.62 5.47 11.25
C SER A 57 -14.83 5.34 10.33
N PHE A 58 -14.61 4.82 9.13
CA PHE A 58 -15.65 4.52 8.14
C PHE A 58 -16.29 3.14 8.39
N ARG A 59 -17.13 3.04 9.42
CA ARG A 59 -17.73 1.75 9.87
C ARG A 59 -18.58 1.03 8.83
N TYR A 60 -19.05 1.73 7.81
CA TYR A 60 -19.91 1.20 6.76
C TYR A 60 -19.21 1.11 5.39
N LEU A 61 -17.88 1.22 5.38
CA LEU A 61 -17.09 0.94 4.19
C LEU A 61 -17.09 -0.58 3.95
N ASN A 62 -17.65 -1.00 2.81
CA ASN A 62 -17.76 -2.41 2.46
C ASN A 62 -16.75 -2.78 1.38
N LYS A 63 -16.28 -4.02 1.43
CA LYS A 63 -15.53 -4.63 0.35
C LYS A 63 -16.48 -4.92 -0.83
N ILE A 64 -15.98 -4.75 -2.05
CA ILE A 64 -16.73 -4.98 -3.29
C ILE A 64 -16.44 -6.35 -3.93
N GLY A 65 -15.47 -7.09 -3.39
CA GLY A 65 -15.08 -8.41 -3.90
C GLY A 65 -14.62 -9.36 -2.81
N LEU A 66 -14.44 -10.63 -3.20
CA LEU A 66 -14.14 -11.71 -2.27
C LEU A 66 -12.78 -11.56 -1.59
N ASN A 67 -11.73 -11.34 -2.39
CA ASN A 67 -10.31 -11.31 -1.99
C ASN A 67 -9.67 -9.94 -2.24
N SER A 68 -8.37 -9.82 -1.95
CA SER A 68 -7.60 -8.57 -1.95
C SER A 68 -7.66 -7.83 -3.29
N ARG A 69 -7.52 -8.57 -4.39
CA ARG A 69 -7.37 -8.04 -5.74
C ARG A 69 -8.55 -7.17 -6.25
N PRO A 70 -9.81 -7.63 -6.31
CA PRO A 70 -10.94 -6.80 -6.75
C PRO A 70 -11.14 -5.57 -5.88
N ASN A 71 -10.89 -5.68 -4.58
CA ASN A 71 -10.97 -4.56 -3.65
C ASN A 71 -9.84 -3.56 -3.89
N GLY A 72 -8.62 -4.03 -4.14
CA GLY A 72 -7.48 -3.22 -4.54
C GLY A 72 -7.69 -2.50 -5.86
N HIS A 73 -8.28 -3.16 -6.88
CA HIS A 73 -8.65 -2.51 -8.14
C HIS A 73 -9.63 -1.36 -7.92
N ALA A 74 -10.69 -1.55 -7.15
CA ALA A 74 -11.61 -0.45 -6.88
C ALA A 74 -10.96 0.68 -6.09
N LEU A 75 -10.15 0.36 -5.08
CA LEU A 75 -9.48 1.36 -4.25
C LEU A 75 -8.42 2.16 -5.01
N LEU A 76 -7.60 1.49 -5.82
CA LEU A 76 -6.40 2.07 -6.41
C LEU A 76 -6.57 2.45 -7.88
N MET A 77 -7.52 1.85 -8.60
CA MET A 77 -7.80 2.16 -10.02
C MET A 77 -9.14 2.88 -10.20
N GLY A 78 -9.99 2.93 -9.16
CA GLY A 78 -11.33 3.51 -9.26
C GLY A 78 -12.29 2.70 -10.13
N LYS A 79 -11.98 1.43 -10.41
CA LYS A 79 -12.75 0.54 -11.30
C LYS A 79 -13.13 -0.77 -10.61
N SER A 80 -14.36 -1.22 -10.81
CA SER A 80 -14.84 -2.52 -10.32
C SER A 80 -14.64 -3.60 -11.36
N VAL A 81 -13.88 -4.64 -11.00
CA VAL A 81 -13.62 -5.82 -11.84
C VAL A 81 -14.71 -6.88 -11.75
N PHE A 82 -15.60 -6.79 -10.74
CA PHE A 82 -16.77 -7.65 -10.61
C PHE A 82 -18.05 -6.81 -10.58
N PRO A 83 -19.17 -7.36 -11.06
CA PRO A 83 -20.47 -6.73 -10.86
C PRO A 83 -20.88 -6.84 -9.39
N ILE A 84 -21.55 -5.80 -8.89
CA ILE A 84 -22.22 -5.81 -7.59
C ILE A 84 -23.70 -6.05 -7.86
N ALA A 85 -24.28 -7.08 -7.23
CA ALA A 85 -25.70 -7.35 -7.36
C ALA A 85 -26.55 -6.24 -6.72
N GLU A 86 -27.75 -6.04 -7.26
CA GLU A 86 -28.75 -5.19 -6.60
C GLU A 86 -29.13 -5.80 -5.24
N SER A 87 -29.32 -4.94 -4.25
CA SER A 87 -29.74 -5.32 -2.91
C SER A 87 -30.54 -4.17 -2.27
N PRO A 88 -31.17 -4.36 -1.10
CA PRO A 88 -31.87 -3.27 -0.42
C PRO A 88 -31.00 -2.04 -0.10
N VAL A 89 -29.66 -2.20 -0.11
CA VAL A 89 -28.69 -1.14 0.20
C VAL A 89 -27.78 -0.78 -0.98
N SER A 90 -27.96 -1.40 -2.15
CA SER A 90 -27.15 -1.15 -3.35
C SER A 90 -28.01 -1.25 -4.61
N ARG A 91 -27.90 -0.26 -5.50
CA ARG A 91 -28.54 -0.30 -6.82
C ARG A 91 -27.85 -1.24 -7.81
N GLY A 92 -26.93 -2.07 -7.32
CA GLY A 92 -26.04 -2.85 -8.16
C GLY A 92 -25.04 -1.97 -8.91
N TYR A 93 -24.03 -2.61 -9.47
CA TYR A 93 -23.00 -1.98 -10.28
C TYR A 93 -22.55 -2.97 -11.34
N LYS A 94 -22.47 -2.55 -12.60
CA LYS A 94 -21.89 -3.38 -13.66
C LYS A 94 -20.37 -3.26 -13.60
N THR A 95 -19.65 -4.33 -13.91
CA THR A 95 -18.20 -4.25 -13.99
C THR A 95 -17.75 -3.23 -15.06
N ASP A 96 -16.64 -2.55 -14.77
CA ASP A 96 -15.94 -1.69 -15.72
C ASP A 96 -15.12 -2.49 -16.75
N TYR A 97 -15.02 -3.81 -16.59
CA TYR A 97 -14.25 -4.72 -17.44
C TYR A 97 -15.14 -5.85 -17.99
N PRO A 98 -16.02 -5.55 -18.98
CA PRO A 98 -17.06 -6.48 -19.43
C PRO A 98 -16.55 -7.75 -20.12
N ASN A 99 -15.30 -7.74 -20.62
CA ASN A 99 -14.70 -8.89 -21.32
C ASN A 99 -13.70 -9.66 -20.44
N GLU A 100 -13.70 -9.43 -19.12
CA GLU A 100 -12.73 -10.00 -18.18
C GLU A 100 -11.26 -9.64 -18.49
N SER A 101 -11.02 -8.63 -19.33
CA SER A 101 -9.68 -8.23 -19.81
C SER A 101 -8.77 -7.63 -18.73
N TRP A 102 -9.30 -7.33 -17.54
CA TRP A 102 -8.60 -6.71 -16.40
C TRP A 102 -7.39 -7.50 -15.86
N CYS A 103 -7.20 -8.74 -16.33
CA CYS A 103 -6.04 -9.58 -16.06
C CYS A 103 -5.10 -9.72 -17.27
N GLU A 104 -5.63 -9.59 -18.49
CA GLU A 104 -4.93 -9.89 -19.75
C GLU A 104 -4.51 -8.61 -20.51
N GLU A 105 -4.54 -7.47 -19.83
CA GLU A 105 -4.12 -6.17 -20.34
C GLU A 105 -3.18 -5.50 -19.33
N TYR A 106 -2.26 -4.69 -19.83
CA TYR A 106 -1.38 -3.89 -18.97
C TYR A 106 -2.14 -2.72 -18.35
N LEU A 107 -1.93 -2.49 -17.05
CA LEU A 107 -2.61 -1.45 -16.27
C LEU A 107 -2.04 -0.05 -16.48
N ASP A 108 -1.05 0.11 -17.36
CA ASP A 108 -0.32 1.36 -17.61
C ASP A 108 -1.23 2.49 -18.10
N GLU A 109 -2.23 2.18 -18.93
CA GLU A 109 -3.17 3.15 -19.50
C GLU A 109 -4.41 3.40 -18.61
N ASP A 110 -4.51 2.68 -17.48
CA ASP A 110 -5.62 2.82 -16.55
C ASP A 110 -5.42 3.97 -15.56
N GLN A 111 -6.50 4.30 -14.82
CA GLN A 111 -6.53 5.41 -13.86
C GLN A 111 -5.93 5.06 -12.50
N PHE A 112 -4.72 4.51 -12.48
CA PHE A 112 -4.02 4.26 -11.22
C PHE A 112 -3.86 5.55 -10.41
N ILE A 113 -4.25 5.51 -9.14
CA ILE A 113 -4.23 6.66 -8.24
C ILE A 113 -2.83 7.28 -8.12
N GLY A 114 -1.77 6.47 -8.22
CA GLY A 114 -0.40 6.96 -8.19
C GLY A 114 -0.07 7.94 -9.32
N TYR A 115 -0.62 7.74 -10.52
CA TYR A 115 -0.42 8.64 -11.66
C TYR A 115 -1.03 10.02 -11.39
N ARG A 116 -2.20 10.08 -10.74
CA ARG A 116 -2.84 11.35 -10.36
C ARG A 116 -1.98 12.16 -9.39
N PHE A 117 -1.36 11.49 -8.42
CA PHE A 117 -0.45 12.16 -7.48
C PHE A 117 0.84 12.59 -8.15
N GLN A 118 1.40 11.78 -9.06
CA GLN A 118 2.58 12.15 -9.84
C GLN A 118 2.32 13.37 -10.74
N ASP A 119 1.17 13.42 -11.42
CA ASP A 119 0.73 14.59 -12.21
C ASP A 119 0.57 15.84 -11.32
N ALA A 120 0.15 15.65 -10.07
CA ALA A 120 0.09 16.71 -9.07
C ALA A 120 1.46 17.06 -8.46
N GLY A 121 2.56 16.47 -8.92
CA GLY A 121 3.92 16.76 -8.49
C GLY A 121 4.36 16.04 -7.21
N TYR A 122 3.67 14.98 -6.81
CA TYR A 122 4.10 14.16 -5.68
C TYR A 122 5.22 13.22 -6.10
N ILE A 123 6.16 12.96 -5.18
CA ILE A 123 7.01 11.77 -5.29
C ILE A 123 6.20 10.56 -4.81
N SER A 124 6.21 9.46 -5.56
CA SER A 124 5.35 8.30 -5.25
C SER A 124 6.13 7.05 -4.83
N MET A 125 5.56 6.28 -3.89
CA MET A 125 6.07 4.98 -3.46
C MET A 125 4.97 3.92 -3.47
N MET A 126 5.31 2.70 -3.88
CA MET A 126 4.45 1.52 -3.73
C MET A 126 5.30 0.37 -3.20
N SER A 127 4.81 -0.22 -2.11
CA SER A 127 5.46 -1.29 -1.37
C SER A 127 4.45 -2.39 -1.09
N GLU A 128 4.80 -3.61 -1.48
CA GLU A 128 4.07 -4.83 -1.18
C GLU A 128 5.07 -5.83 -0.60
N ASP A 129 4.62 -6.72 0.28
CA ASP A 129 5.46 -7.76 0.87
C ASP A 129 5.26 -9.11 0.20
N TRP A 130 4.37 -9.21 -0.79
CA TRP A 130 4.05 -10.44 -1.53
C TRP A 130 4.38 -10.32 -3.02
N ALA A 131 5.14 -11.27 -3.58
CA ALA A 131 5.62 -11.19 -4.96
C ALA A 131 4.50 -11.18 -6.01
N TYR A 132 3.41 -11.90 -5.76
CA TYR A 132 2.23 -11.82 -6.60
C TYR A 132 1.52 -10.46 -6.46
N GLY A 133 1.53 -9.86 -5.26
CA GLY A 133 0.92 -8.56 -5.00
C GLY A 133 -0.56 -8.48 -5.40
N VAL A 134 -1.11 -7.28 -5.32
CA VAL A 134 -2.51 -7.01 -5.62
C VAL A 134 -2.83 -7.07 -7.12
N PHE A 135 -1.86 -6.71 -7.98
CA PHE A 135 -2.06 -6.63 -9.43
C PHE A 135 -1.46 -7.78 -10.26
N ASN A 136 -0.63 -8.63 -9.67
CA ASN A 136 0.11 -9.68 -10.40
C ASN A 136 -0.26 -11.11 -9.95
N TRP A 137 -1.34 -11.28 -9.17
CA TRP A 137 -1.89 -12.57 -8.72
C TRP A 137 -2.37 -13.41 -9.91
N PRO A 138 -2.11 -14.75 -9.96
CA PRO A 138 -1.51 -15.44 -11.09
C PRO A 138 -2.14 -15.18 -12.46
N ASN A 139 -1.26 -15.19 -13.47
CA ASN A 139 -1.56 -15.03 -14.90
C ASN A 139 -1.97 -13.63 -15.34
N CYS A 140 -1.91 -12.66 -14.44
CA CYS A 140 -2.23 -11.28 -14.77
C CYS A 140 -0.99 -10.46 -15.06
N TRP A 141 -1.09 -9.60 -16.06
CA TRP A 141 0.06 -8.88 -16.59
C TRP A 141 0.53 -7.77 -15.64
N GLY A 142 -0.38 -7.19 -14.86
CA GLY A 142 -0.08 -6.10 -13.95
C GLY A 142 0.36 -4.85 -14.74
N PHE A 143 1.40 -4.18 -14.25
CA PHE A 143 2.00 -3.04 -14.96
C PHE A 143 3.18 -3.49 -15.81
N ASN A 144 3.25 -3.00 -17.05
CA ASN A 144 4.39 -3.17 -17.94
C ASN A 144 5.57 -2.29 -17.51
N HIS A 145 5.28 -1.03 -17.18
CA HIS A 145 6.25 -0.07 -16.67
C HIS A 145 6.09 0.15 -15.16
N LYS A 146 7.14 0.65 -14.52
CA LYS A 146 7.11 0.95 -13.09
C LYS A 146 6.02 2.02 -12.79
N PRO A 147 5.00 1.73 -11.95
CA PRO A 147 3.85 2.62 -11.76
C PRO A 147 4.09 3.78 -10.78
N VAL A 148 5.23 3.80 -10.10
CA VAL A 148 5.59 4.79 -9.07
C VAL A 148 7.08 5.13 -9.11
N ASP A 149 7.51 6.19 -8.44
CA ASP A 149 8.93 6.55 -8.41
C ASP A 149 9.77 5.53 -7.64
N HIS A 150 9.23 5.04 -6.53
CA HIS A 150 9.86 4.11 -5.60
C HIS A 150 9.06 2.82 -5.51
N TYR A 151 9.51 1.77 -6.20
CA TYR A 151 8.77 0.51 -6.29
C TYR A 151 9.51 -0.65 -5.65
N MET A 152 8.92 -1.27 -4.61
CA MET A 152 9.55 -2.37 -3.87
C MET A 152 9.54 -3.71 -4.64
N ARG A 153 8.83 -3.80 -5.77
CA ARG A 153 8.64 -5.05 -6.53
C ARG A 153 9.92 -5.84 -6.87
N PRO A 154 11.04 -5.23 -7.26
CA PRO A 154 12.28 -5.99 -7.48
C PRO A 154 12.80 -6.68 -6.21
N PHE A 155 12.61 -6.07 -5.04
CA PHE A 155 13.00 -6.66 -3.76
C PHE A 155 12.14 -7.88 -3.43
N GLN A 156 10.80 -7.76 -3.46
CA GLN A 156 9.90 -8.89 -3.15
C GLN A 156 10.13 -10.09 -4.10
N ILE A 157 10.28 -9.84 -5.41
CA ILE A 157 10.56 -10.90 -6.41
C ILE A 157 11.85 -11.63 -6.08
N ARG A 158 12.89 -10.89 -5.67
CA ARG A 158 14.19 -11.48 -5.35
C ARG A 158 14.15 -12.27 -4.04
N VAL A 159 13.51 -11.73 -3.01
CA VAL A 159 13.50 -12.31 -1.66
C VAL A 159 12.65 -13.58 -1.63
N GLU A 160 11.49 -13.59 -2.29
CA GLU A 160 10.63 -14.79 -2.38
C GLU A 160 11.13 -15.81 -3.40
N GLY A 161 12.15 -15.49 -4.18
CA GLY A 161 12.67 -16.36 -5.23
C GLY A 161 11.62 -16.68 -6.30
N TYR A 162 10.76 -15.70 -6.64
CA TYR A 162 9.58 -15.93 -7.47
C TYR A 162 9.90 -16.55 -8.84
N TYR A 163 11.01 -16.15 -9.46
CA TYR A 163 11.44 -16.68 -10.76
C TYR A 163 12.52 -17.77 -10.68
N ASP A 164 13.38 -17.74 -9.66
CA ASP A 164 14.56 -18.61 -9.56
C ASP A 164 14.43 -19.71 -8.50
N GLN A 165 13.31 -19.75 -7.77
CA GLN A 165 13.02 -20.69 -6.70
C GLN A 165 14.19 -20.83 -5.72
N SER A 166 14.79 -19.70 -5.32
CA SER A 166 15.87 -19.63 -4.34
C SER A 166 15.32 -19.35 -2.93
N PRO A 167 14.79 -20.36 -2.19
CA PRO A 167 14.10 -20.17 -0.90
C PRO A 167 15.01 -19.60 0.20
N ASP A 168 16.32 -19.71 0.01
CA ASP A 168 17.34 -19.26 0.96
C ASP A 168 17.30 -17.76 1.25
N MET A 169 16.82 -16.93 0.31
CA MET A 169 16.87 -15.47 0.47
C MET A 169 15.86 -14.98 1.51
N ALA A 170 14.61 -15.42 1.45
CA ALA A 170 13.60 -15.07 2.45
C ALA A 170 14.08 -15.43 3.87
N SER A 171 14.61 -16.64 4.05
CA SER A 171 15.15 -17.06 5.35
C SER A 171 16.29 -16.16 5.83
N LYS A 172 17.23 -15.77 4.96
CA LYS A 172 18.36 -14.90 5.32
C LYS A 172 17.92 -13.46 5.59
N VAL A 173 16.97 -12.94 4.84
CA VAL A 173 16.50 -11.54 4.92
C VAL A 173 15.52 -11.32 6.06
N TYR A 174 14.75 -12.35 6.44
CA TYR A 174 13.77 -12.24 7.52
C TYR A 174 14.28 -12.88 8.81
N ASN A 175 14.43 -14.20 8.83
CA ASN A 175 14.87 -14.93 10.03
C ASN A 175 16.31 -14.57 10.40
N GLY A 176 17.20 -14.43 9.42
CA GLY A 176 18.61 -14.10 9.63
C GLY A 176 18.87 -12.70 10.21
N THR A 177 17.90 -11.79 10.11
CA THR A 177 18.01 -10.42 10.65
C THR A 177 17.00 -10.14 11.76
N CYS A 178 16.25 -11.14 12.23
CA CYS A 178 15.15 -10.98 13.17
C CYS A 178 14.09 -9.94 12.73
N HIS A 179 13.87 -9.80 11.43
CA HIS A 179 12.88 -8.90 10.85
C HIS A 179 11.79 -9.72 10.15
N GLU A 180 10.54 -9.44 10.45
CA GLU A 180 9.41 -9.91 9.63
C GLU A 180 9.27 -9.07 8.36
N GLU A 181 8.45 -9.52 7.42
CA GLU A 181 8.22 -8.90 6.12
C GLU A 181 7.79 -7.43 6.24
N PHE A 182 6.85 -7.14 7.14
CA PHE A 182 6.35 -5.78 7.36
C PHE A 182 7.43 -4.82 7.89
N HIS A 183 8.45 -5.31 8.59
CA HIS A 183 9.53 -4.47 9.09
C HIS A 183 10.30 -3.83 7.93
N HIS A 184 10.62 -4.61 6.89
CA HIS A 184 11.32 -4.10 5.70
C HIS A 184 10.47 -3.09 4.92
N GLN A 185 9.16 -3.32 4.81
CA GLN A 185 8.25 -2.36 4.18
C GLN A 185 8.17 -1.05 4.96
N MET A 186 8.08 -1.13 6.28
CA MET A 186 7.99 0.05 7.15
C MET A 186 9.32 0.81 7.22
N GLU A 187 10.47 0.13 7.16
CA GLU A 187 11.77 0.78 7.00
C GLU A 187 11.87 1.52 5.66
N TYR A 188 11.40 0.90 4.58
CA TYR A 188 11.35 1.55 3.27
C TYR A 188 10.45 2.79 3.27
N LEU A 189 9.29 2.72 3.94
CA LEU A 189 8.44 3.89 4.16
C LEU A 189 9.15 4.97 4.98
N LYS A 190 9.81 4.61 6.09
CA LYS A 190 10.56 5.56 6.95
C LYS A 190 11.70 6.24 6.18
N ASP A 191 12.39 5.53 5.30
CA ASP A 191 13.40 6.13 4.41
C ASP A 191 12.74 7.13 3.45
N PHE A 192 11.67 6.71 2.78
CA PHE A 192 10.93 7.55 1.84
C PHE A 192 10.39 8.84 2.47
N LEU A 193 9.85 8.76 3.69
CA LEU A 193 9.37 9.92 4.45
C LEU A 193 10.49 10.95 4.73
N ARG A 194 11.73 10.49 4.93
CA ARG A 194 12.87 11.34 5.33
C ARG A 194 13.61 11.97 4.15
N VAL A 195 13.71 11.27 3.02
CA VAL A 195 14.58 11.67 1.90
C VAL A 195 14.03 12.91 1.16
N TYR A 196 12.72 13.18 1.24
CA TYR A 196 12.04 14.22 0.47
C TYR A 196 11.33 15.27 1.35
N PRO A 197 12.06 16.04 2.18
CA PRO A 197 11.42 16.96 3.13
C PRO A 197 10.57 18.05 2.47
N ASP A 198 10.93 18.46 1.25
CA ASP A 198 10.30 19.61 0.55
C ASP A 198 9.40 19.21 -0.62
N ILE A 199 9.17 17.91 -0.83
CA ILE A 199 8.34 17.41 -1.93
C ILE A 199 7.16 16.64 -1.32
N PRO A 200 5.91 16.90 -1.76
CA PRO A 200 4.76 16.17 -1.28
C PRO A 200 4.87 14.69 -1.67
N LYS A 201 4.50 13.81 -0.75
CA LYS A 201 4.72 12.36 -0.85
C LYS A 201 3.40 11.62 -0.98
N PHE A 202 3.34 10.69 -1.92
CA PHE A 202 2.26 9.72 -2.00
C PHE A 202 2.84 8.33 -1.78
N SER A 203 2.26 7.53 -0.87
CA SER A 203 2.71 6.15 -0.71
C SER A 203 1.59 5.15 -0.55
N ILE A 204 1.82 3.94 -1.05
CA ILE A 204 1.03 2.75 -0.76
C ILE A 204 1.95 1.74 -0.11
N THR A 205 1.61 1.29 1.10
CA THR A 205 2.27 0.19 1.81
C THR A 205 1.23 -0.89 2.08
N TRP A 206 1.31 -1.99 1.35
CA TRP A 206 0.37 -3.11 1.40
C TRP A 206 1.02 -4.30 2.11
N MET A 207 0.58 -4.61 3.33
CA MET A 207 1.09 -5.70 4.15
C MET A 207 0.17 -6.91 4.03
N SER A 208 0.55 -7.87 3.21
CA SER A 208 -0.13 -9.15 3.05
C SER A 208 0.30 -10.14 4.14
N TYR A 209 1.59 -10.37 4.34
CA TYR A 209 2.05 -11.47 5.21
C TYR A 209 1.69 -11.29 6.69
N LEU A 210 1.57 -10.05 7.15
CA LEU A 210 1.27 -9.74 8.56
C LEU A 210 -0.06 -10.32 9.06
N ALA A 211 -1.07 -10.50 8.20
CA ALA A 211 -2.39 -10.93 8.64
C ALA A 211 -3.15 -11.85 7.67
N HIS A 212 -2.61 -12.12 6.48
CA HIS A 212 -3.36 -12.83 5.44
C HIS A 212 -3.73 -14.27 5.82
N ASN A 213 -2.80 -15.01 6.43
CA ASN A 213 -2.99 -16.42 6.80
C ASN A 213 -3.13 -16.66 8.31
N ASP A 214 -2.77 -15.67 9.13
CA ASP A 214 -2.87 -15.74 10.59
C ASP A 214 -3.28 -14.39 11.17
N ALA A 215 -4.41 -14.36 11.88
CA ALA A 215 -4.90 -13.17 12.55
C ALA A 215 -4.03 -12.74 13.75
N ASN A 216 -3.16 -13.62 14.25
CA ASN A 216 -2.29 -13.35 15.39
C ASN A 216 -1.16 -12.36 15.08
N GLY A 217 -0.79 -12.20 13.80
CA GLY A 217 0.32 -11.32 13.42
C GLY A 217 0.07 -9.86 13.82
N LEU A 218 -1.18 -9.40 13.76
CA LEU A 218 -1.52 -8.05 14.22
C LEU A 218 -1.23 -7.83 15.71
N PHE A 219 -1.54 -8.80 16.57
CA PHE A 219 -1.44 -8.60 18.03
C PHE A 219 -0.02 -8.26 18.49
N HIS A 220 1.01 -8.91 17.93
CA HIS A 220 2.38 -8.62 18.32
C HIS A 220 2.92 -7.34 17.66
N SER A 221 2.28 -6.87 16.58
CA SER A 221 2.69 -5.67 15.84
C SER A 221 2.10 -4.36 16.40
N ASP A 222 1.11 -4.41 17.29
CA ASP A 222 0.43 -3.20 17.81
C ASP A 222 1.39 -2.18 18.41
N ASP A 223 2.37 -2.63 19.20
CA ASP A 223 3.38 -1.74 19.78
C ASP A 223 4.27 -1.10 18.70
N TYR A 224 4.59 -1.82 17.62
CA TYR A 224 5.36 -1.27 16.51
C TYR A 224 4.61 -0.12 15.82
N PHE A 225 3.35 -0.35 15.44
CA PHE A 225 2.56 0.66 14.73
C PHE A 225 2.17 1.83 15.63
N TYR A 226 1.85 1.59 16.90
CA TYR A 226 1.65 2.64 17.89
C TYR A 226 2.88 3.57 17.96
N ASN A 227 4.08 3.01 18.10
CA ASN A 227 5.30 3.79 18.16
C ASN A 227 5.60 4.50 16.84
N PHE A 228 5.35 3.87 15.69
CA PHE A 228 5.48 4.51 14.39
C PHE A 228 4.59 5.77 14.29
N PHE A 229 3.29 5.64 14.54
CA PHE A 229 2.38 6.79 14.45
C PHE A 229 2.72 7.86 15.50
N LYS A 230 3.11 7.45 16.71
CA LYS A 230 3.56 8.40 17.74
C LYS A 230 4.79 9.18 17.33
N ASP A 231 5.80 8.51 16.78
CA ASP A 231 7.07 9.13 16.39
C ASP A 231 6.95 10.06 15.19
N TYR A 232 5.96 9.82 14.32
CA TYR A 232 5.76 10.56 13.08
C TYR A 232 4.64 11.60 13.15
N LYS A 233 3.89 11.68 14.25
CA LYS A 233 2.81 12.66 14.47
C LYS A 233 3.22 14.10 14.13
N ASP A 234 4.40 14.52 14.56
CA ASP A 234 4.89 15.89 14.35
C ASP A 234 5.98 15.97 13.27
N LYS A 235 6.29 14.86 12.58
CA LYS A 235 7.35 14.76 11.56
C LYS A 235 6.83 14.62 10.13
N VAL A 236 5.56 14.29 9.96
CA VAL A 236 4.91 14.14 8.65
C VAL A 236 3.86 15.23 8.51
N ARG A 237 3.72 15.78 7.31
CA ARG A 237 2.75 16.81 6.99
C ARG A 237 1.41 16.14 6.70
N PHE A 238 0.62 15.90 7.73
CA PHE A 238 -0.77 15.45 7.62
C PHE A 238 -1.71 16.61 7.30
#